data_AF-A0A7Y4WYG4-F1
#
_entry.id   AF-A0A7Y4WYG4-F1
#
_cell.length_a   1.000
_cell.length_b   1.000
_cell.length_c   1.000
_cell.angle_alpha   90.00
_cell.angle_beta   90.00
_cell.angle_gamma   90.00
#
_symmetry.space_group_name_H-M   'P 1'
#
loop_
_entity.id
_entity.type
_entity.pdbx_description
1 polymer ?
#
loop_
_entity_poly.entity_id
_entity_poly.type
_entity_poly.pdbx_seq_one_letter_code
_entity_poly.pdbx_strand_id
1 'polypeptide(L)'
;MSVFEDLIDELKNENLLEDTVVVNTNRADAAARPDEAVVLQRELPESSVEPKIESSVKPTMPMEVLDAVSPEPLDLDLPQIERPANEREFYRKRAMDEVSSLQMVEHVLSGVEREHMKTVPVPFDDLNAKKALHRFMQVSGDLKSPEHAEAEFILRQETEAWSYALFERDQKISVANIRRFCEESRPVLSSQALIALARFYRNSPYSEDIRGKFDYVMTRLFSRETEEGLRRLLFQYADMIGHINTLYANWSSIALYTHEDDQIEVSLTITRFDEFRIEIENAESFDELLESDFFSRVRSYKEESAEMFYVPEVVARAIRCNLAIGNRFIDLMGKERARSTTEKISEKYEDVDQLVSNVAGKTLVLSEVLAMEIGEAGADEGDIQADAPPTAAKAAPPRVRRKTDDDSRFDFFGINKWLMIVGAICLLLSAGVYMWGEKIAAGDGSNLVTAKPMAIDDPDIKMYVRSPRTSEETLYAVAEPAFDSLDDDKKKELLAKMQKLAASKNLKKVSLLNSKGRTVGFASQNRLEIISQ
;
A
#
# COMPACT_ATOMS: atom_id res chain seq x y z
N MET A 1 14.57 -6.96 -12.73
CA MET A 1 13.28 -7.42 -13.28
C MET A 1 12.21 -6.55 -12.65
N SER A 2 10.95 -6.61 -13.10
CA SER A 2 9.97 -5.67 -12.54
C SER A 2 9.44 -6.18 -11.20
N VAL A 3 9.30 -5.29 -10.21
CA VAL A 3 8.66 -5.58 -8.91
C VAL A 3 7.21 -6.08 -9.09
N PHE A 4 6.64 -5.89 -10.29
CA PHE A 4 5.34 -6.40 -10.71
C PHE A 4 5.36 -7.91 -11.03
N GLU A 5 6.50 -8.46 -11.46
CA GLU A 5 6.67 -9.90 -11.73
C GLU A 5 6.93 -10.67 -10.43
N ASP A 6 7.75 -10.15 -9.52
CA ASP A 6 8.07 -10.83 -8.25
C ASP A 6 6.83 -10.96 -7.33
N LEU A 7 5.99 -9.90 -7.25
CA LEU A 7 4.68 -9.97 -6.55
C LEU A 7 3.71 -10.97 -7.20
N ILE A 8 3.80 -11.16 -8.53
CA ILE A 8 2.99 -12.14 -9.26
C ILE A 8 3.50 -13.56 -9.00
N ASP A 9 4.82 -13.77 -8.94
CA ASP A 9 5.40 -15.09 -8.70
C ASP A 9 5.24 -15.53 -7.23
N GLU A 10 5.28 -14.62 -6.26
CA GLU A 10 4.94 -14.93 -4.86
C GLU A 10 3.45 -15.31 -4.70
N LEU A 11 2.53 -14.55 -5.30
CA LEU A 11 1.09 -14.86 -5.28
C LEU A 11 0.70 -16.08 -6.15
N LYS A 12 1.50 -16.43 -7.16
CA LYS A 12 1.38 -17.71 -7.90
C LYS A 12 1.85 -18.89 -7.06
N ASN A 13 2.93 -18.74 -6.30
CA ASN A 13 3.44 -19.81 -5.43
C ASN A 13 2.45 -20.17 -4.30
N GLU A 14 1.57 -19.24 -3.90
CA GLU A 14 0.45 -19.49 -2.97
C GLU A 14 -0.86 -19.97 -3.65
N ASN A 15 -0.83 -20.29 -4.95
CA ASN A 15 -1.88 -21.02 -5.66
C ASN A 15 -3.26 -20.31 -5.73
N LEU A 16 -3.28 -18.98 -5.82
CA LEU A 16 -4.50 -18.16 -5.83
C LEU A 16 -4.83 -17.45 -7.17
N LEU A 17 -4.11 -17.74 -8.26
CA LEU A 17 -4.38 -17.18 -9.59
C LEU A 17 -4.25 -18.25 -10.69
N GLU A 18 -5.38 -18.62 -11.33
CA GLU A 18 -5.36 -19.25 -12.66
C GLU A 18 -5.38 -18.17 -13.75
N ASP A 19 -4.62 -18.39 -14.82
CA ASP A 19 -4.35 -17.42 -15.88
C ASP A 19 -5.62 -16.87 -16.55
N THR A 20 -5.86 -15.56 -16.40
CA THR A 20 -6.73 -14.82 -17.33
C THR A 20 -6.16 -13.45 -17.71
N VAL A 21 -5.94 -13.28 -19.03
CA VAL A 21 -5.76 -12.03 -19.80
C VAL A 21 -4.31 -11.51 -20.03
N VAL A 22 -3.79 -11.92 -21.20
CA VAL A 22 -2.94 -11.16 -22.15
C VAL A 22 -1.53 -10.74 -21.71
N VAL A 23 -0.57 -11.62 -22.01
CA VAL A 23 0.85 -11.27 -22.21
C VAL A 23 1.03 -10.57 -23.56
N ASN A 24 1.73 -9.42 -23.57
CA ASN A 24 2.12 -8.70 -24.78
C ASN A 24 3.17 -9.48 -25.60
N THR A 25 2.75 -10.19 -26.65
CA THR A 25 3.66 -10.86 -27.60
C THR A 25 4.13 -9.89 -28.69
N ASN A 26 5.23 -9.19 -28.44
CA ASN A 26 5.90 -8.33 -29.44
C ASN A 26 7.38 -8.68 -29.60
N ARG A 27 7.68 -9.88 -30.12
CA ARG A 27 8.98 -10.15 -30.79
C ARG A 27 9.00 -11.44 -31.64
N ALA A 28 8.68 -11.31 -32.92
CA ALA A 28 9.19 -12.20 -33.97
C ALA A 28 9.33 -11.43 -35.29
N ASP A 29 10.31 -11.83 -36.09
CA ASP A 29 10.61 -11.46 -37.49
C ASP A 29 11.61 -10.32 -37.78
N ALA A 30 12.89 -10.66 -37.63
CA ALA A 30 13.95 -10.32 -38.59
C ALA A 30 15.19 -11.20 -38.37
N ALA A 31 15.43 -12.18 -39.24
CA ALA A 31 16.64 -13.02 -39.21
C ALA A 31 17.42 -12.88 -40.53
N ALA A 32 18.68 -12.44 -40.49
CA ALA A 32 19.70 -12.75 -41.52
C ALA A 32 21.15 -12.33 -41.16
N ARG A 33 21.87 -13.26 -40.52
CA ARG A 33 23.30 -13.62 -40.76
C ARG A 33 24.46 -12.66 -40.39
N PRO A 34 25.69 -13.21 -40.23
CA PRO A 34 26.84 -12.54 -39.59
C PRO A 34 27.98 -12.21 -40.56
N ASP A 35 29.02 -11.49 -40.11
CA ASP A 35 30.39 -12.03 -40.01
C ASP A 35 31.42 -11.04 -39.42
N GLU A 36 32.58 -11.62 -39.06
CA GLU A 36 33.90 -11.04 -38.79
C GLU A 36 34.23 -10.35 -37.44
N ALA A 37 35.52 -10.46 -37.11
CA ALA A 37 36.13 -10.24 -35.80
C ALA A 37 37.13 -9.07 -35.83
N VAL A 38 37.72 -8.71 -34.68
CA VAL A 38 39.18 -8.48 -34.56
C VAL A 38 39.63 -8.43 -33.10
N VAL A 39 40.86 -8.89 -32.89
CA VAL A 39 41.61 -9.03 -31.63
C VAL A 39 42.30 -7.71 -31.24
N LEU A 40 42.44 -7.42 -29.92
CA LEU A 40 43.75 -7.00 -29.35
C LEU A 40 43.79 -6.98 -27.81
N GLN A 41 44.91 -7.51 -27.28
CA GLN A 41 45.31 -7.51 -25.88
C GLN A 41 46.17 -6.27 -25.55
N ARG A 42 46.25 -5.88 -24.27
CA ARG A 42 47.47 -5.41 -23.56
C ARG A 42 47.14 -5.08 -22.09
N GLU A 43 47.68 -5.79 -21.10
CA GLU A 43 49.01 -5.67 -20.44
C GLU A 43 48.99 -4.81 -19.15
N LEU A 44 49.32 -5.45 -18.02
CA LEU A 44 49.62 -4.88 -16.69
C LEU A 44 51.06 -4.31 -16.65
N PRO A 45 51.44 -3.44 -15.67
CA PRO A 45 52.00 -3.88 -14.36
C PRO A 45 51.38 -3.11 -13.16
N GLU A 46 51.17 -3.69 -11.96
CA GLU A 46 52.14 -4.04 -10.87
C GLU A 46 52.88 -2.89 -10.16
N SER A 47 52.52 -2.63 -8.88
CA SER A 47 53.38 -2.37 -7.69
C SER A 47 52.49 -1.87 -6.52
N SER A 48 52.22 -2.57 -5.41
CA SER A 48 53.04 -3.14 -4.31
C SER A 48 53.15 -2.23 -3.06
N VAL A 49 53.41 -2.87 -1.90
CA VAL A 49 53.79 -2.31 -0.56
C VAL A 49 52.67 -2.00 0.46
N GLU A 50 52.40 -2.99 1.31
CA GLU A 50 52.01 -2.89 2.75
C GLU A 50 53.24 -2.48 3.61
N PRO A 51 53.15 -1.95 4.88
CA PRO A 51 52.60 -2.74 6.03
C PRO A 51 52.07 -2.01 7.32
N LYS A 52 51.17 -2.74 8.02
CA LYS A 52 51.12 -3.11 9.47
C LYS A 52 51.70 -2.25 10.63
N ILE A 53 50.97 -2.20 11.76
CA ILE A 53 51.34 -2.25 13.23
C ILE A 53 50.08 -1.79 14.05
N GLU A 54 49.36 -2.61 14.85
CA GLU A 54 49.56 -3.08 16.25
C GLU A 54 49.71 -1.95 17.32
N SER A 55 49.14 -1.95 18.54
CA SER A 55 48.17 -2.83 19.26
C SER A 55 47.68 -2.17 20.59
N SER A 56 46.62 -2.71 21.23
CA SER A 56 46.29 -2.65 22.70
C SER A 56 45.96 -1.26 23.33
N VAL A 57 45.13 -1.05 24.37
CA VAL A 57 44.88 -1.77 25.65
C VAL A 57 43.44 -1.50 26.20
N LYS A 58 42.84 -2.47 26.91
CA LYS A 58 41.61 -2.37 27.77
C LYS A 58 42.00 -2.17 29.25
N PRO A 59 41.20 -1.52 30.14
CA PRO A 59 39.89 -2.01 30.62
C PRO A 59 38.85 -0.87 30.82
N THR A 60 37.66 -0.98 31.46
CA THR A 60 37.01 -2.01 32.32
C THR A 60 35.47 -2.02 32.12
N MET A 61 34.73 -2.71 32.98
CA MET A 61 33.25 -2.75 33.14
C MET A 61 32.90 -2.63 34.66
N PRO A 62 31.63 -2.59 35.14
CA PRO A 62 30.34 -2.72 34.42
C PRO A 62 29.28 -1.64 34.74
N MET A 63 28.20 -1.61 33.95
CA MET A 63 26.86 -1.28 34.44
C MET A 63 25.83 -2.10 33.65
N GLU A 64 24.95 -2.82 34.35
CA GLU A 64 23.89 -3.63 33.72
C GLU A 64 22.87 -2.72 33.03
N VAL A 65 22.63 -3.00 31.75
CA VAL A 65 21.43 -2.58 31.04
C VAL A 65 20.80 -3.85 30.50
N LEU A 66 19.53 -4.07 30.82
CA LEU A 66 18.77 -5.20 30.30
C LEU A 66 18.66 -5.06 28.77
N ASP A 67 19.19 -6.05 28.04
CA ASP A 67 19.10 -6.08 26.59
C ASP A 67 17.64 -6.18 26.16
N ALA A 68 17.12 -5.08 25.63
CA ALA A 68 15.89 -5.11 24.85
C ALA A 68 16.21 -5.86 23.55
N VAL A 69 15.78 -7.12 23.48
CA VAL A 69 15.77 -7.88 22.23
C VAL A 69 14.82 -7.17 21.28
N SER A 70 15.39 -6.35 20.39
CA SER A 70 14.67 -5.83 19.23
C SER A 70 14.27 -7.05 18.41
N PRO A 71 12.97 -7.32 18.19
CA PRO A 71 12.60 -8.31 17.18
C PRO A 71 13.17 -7.82 15.85
N GLU A 72 13.83 -8.72 15.12
CA GLU A 72 14.23 -8.44 13.74
C GLU A 72 12.95 -8.15 12.94
N PRO A 73 12.94 -7.10 12.09
CA PRO A 73 11.80 -6.85 11.24
C PRO A 73 11.60 -8.06 10.32
N LEU A 74 10.37 -8.55 10.24
CA LEU A 74 9.97 -9.41 9.14
C LEU A 74 10.08 -8.58 7.86
N ASP A 75 11.14 -8.82 7.07
CA ASP A 75 11.28 -8.29 5.71
C ASP A 75 10.17 -8.89 4.82
N LEU A 76 8.98 -8.31 4.93
CA LEU A 76 7.87 -8.46 4.00
C LEU A 76 7.92 -7.25 3.08
N ASP A 77 8.46 -7.47 1.88
CA ASP A 77 8.84 -6.45 0.90
C ASP A 77 7.60 -5.81 0.24
N LEU A 78 6.85 -5.03 1.02
CA LEU A 78 5.84 -4.12 0.50
C LEU A 78 6.55 -3.03 -0.31
N PRO A 79 6.02 -2.67 -1.50
CA PRO A 79 6.76 -1.92 -2.50
C PRO A 79 7.29 -0.59 -1.96
N GLN A 80 8.59 -0.53 -1.71
CA GLN A 80 9.29 0.72 -1.45
C GLN A 80 9.11 1.60 -2.70
N ILE A 81 8.45 2.74 -2.53
CA ILE A 81 8.22 3.66 -3.63
C ILE A 81 9.55 4.33 -3.98
N GLU A 82 10.22 3.77 -5.00
CA GLU A 82 11.15 4.54 -5.81
C GLU A 82 10.43 5.82 -6.24
N ARG A 83 10.92 6.96 -5.74
CA ARG A 83 10.48 8.25 -6.27
C ARG A 83 10.82 8.23 -7.76
N PRO A 84 9.85 8.49 -8.65
CA PRO A 84 10.08 8.43 -10.09
C PRO A 84 11.26 9.34 -10.43
N ALA A 85 12.28 8.77 -11.09
CA ALA A 85 13.52 9.46 -11.41
C ALA A 85 13.31 10.70 -12.28
N ASN A 86 12.12 10.82 -12.88
CA ASN A 86 11.70 11.93 -13.73
C ASN A 86 10.21 12.24 -13.52
N GLU A 87 9.85 13.52 -13.36
CA GLU A 87 8.44 13.99 -13.30
C GLU A 87 7.62 13.49 -14.50
N ARG A 88 8.24 13.35 -15.68
CA ARG A 88 7.60 12.81 -16.90
C ARG A 88 7.11 11.37 -16.73
N GLU A 89 7.85 10.53 -16.01
CA GLU A 89 7.47 9.13 -15.79
C GLU A 89 6.35 9.03 -14.75
N PHE A 90 6.34 9.92 -13.75
CA PHE A 90 5.24 10.05 -12.80
C PHE A 90 3.90 10.33 -13.49
N TYR A 91 3.84 11.37 -14.35
CA TYR A 91 2.60 11.71 -15.07
C TYR A 91 2.13 10.60 -16.01
N ARG A 92 3.05 9.93 -16.70
CA ARG A 92 2.74 8.79 -17.58
C ARG A 92 2.19 7.59 -16.81
N LYS A 93 2.85 7.21 -15.72
CA LYS A 93 2.40 6.12 -14.85
C LYS A 93 1.02 6.43 -14.28
N ARG A 94 0.83 7.63 -13.70
CA ARG A 94 -0.46 8.07 -13.15
C ARG A 94 -1.60 8.09 -14.18
N ALA A 95 -1.32 8.48 -15.43
CA ALA A 95 -2.28 8.44 -16.53
C ALA A 95 -2.69 7.01 -16.92
N MET A 96 -1.73 6.06 -16.94
CA MET A 96 -2.01 4.64 -17.14
C MET A 96 -2.79 4.06 -15.96
N ASP A 97 -2.40 4.39 -14.73
CA ASP A 97 -3.02 3.90 -13.49
C ASP A 97 -4.48 4.38 -13.36
N GLU A 98 -4.81 5.61 -13.81
CA GLU A 98 -6.19 6.12 -13.85
C GLU A 98 -7.06 5.30 -14.82
N VAL A 99 -6.63 5.16 -16.07
CA VAL A 99 -7.36 4.41 -17.11
C VAL A 99 -7.51 2.93 -16.73
N SER A 100 -6.46 2.33 -16.17
CA SER A 100 -6.51 0.95 -15.63
C SER A 100 -7.51 0.84 -14.47
N SER A 101 -7.46 1.77 -13.51
CA SER A 101 -8.39 1.81 -12.37
C SER A 101 -9.85 1.89 -12.81
N LEU A 102 -10.18 2.75 -13.78
CA LEU A 102 -11.55 2.86 -14.31
C LEU A 102 -11.99 1.56 -15.01
N GLN A 103 -11.10 0.92 -15.77
CA GLN A 103 -11.38 -0.39 -16.40
C GLN A 103 -11.63 -1.50 -15.36
N MET A 104 -10.89 -1.49 -14.24
CA MET A 104 -11.09 -2.45 -13.14
C MET A 104 -12.43 -2.21 -12.42
N VAL A 105 -12.77 -0.95 -12.14
CA VAL A 105 -14.07 -0.58 -11.55
C VAL A 105 -15.21 -1.02 -12.46
N GLU A 106 -15.12 -0.74 -13.76
CA GLU A 106 -16.13 -1.17 -14.73
C GLU A 106 -16.32 -2.69 -14.74
N HIS A 107 -15.23 -3.46 -14.67
CA HIS A 107 -15.31 -4.92 -14.59
C HIS A 107 -16.06 -5.37 -13.33
N VAL A 108 -15.76 -4.78 -12.16
CA VAL A 108 -16.44 -5.08 -10.90
C VAL A 108 -17.92 -4.71 -10.97
N LEU A 109 -18.27 -3.47 -11.33
CA LEU A 109 -19.67 -3.03 -11.35
C LEU A 109 -20.50 -3.88 -12.34
N SER A 110 -19.92 -4.24 -13.49
CA SER A 110 -20.55 -5.14 -14.46
C SER A 110 -20.70 -6.58 -13.94
N GLY A 111 -19.81 -7.05 -13.07
CA GLY A 111 -19.95 -8.31 -12.34
C GLY A 111 -21.13 -8.27 -11.37
N VAL A 112 -21.17 -7.24 -10.51
CA VAL A 112 -22.24 -7.02 -9.53
C VAL A 112 -23.63 -6.92 -10.19
N GLU A 113 -23.74 -6.17 -11.28
CA GLU A 113 -24.97 -6.04 -12.09
C GLU A 113 -25.46 -7.41 -12.59
N ARG A 114 -24.56 -8.23 -13.17
CA ARG A 114 -24.93 -9.57 -13.68
C ARG A 114 -25.28 -10.55 -12.56
N GLU A 115 -24.47 -10.60 -11.50
CA GLU A 115 -24.47 -11.69 -10.53
C GLU A 115 -25.48 -11.45 -9.40
N HIS A 116 -25.58 -10.23 -8.87
CA HIS A 116 -26.49 -9.94 -7.75
C HIS A 116 -27.74 -9.17 -8.16
N MET A 117 -27.68 -8.31 -9.18
CA MET A 117 -28.85 -7.56 -9.66
C MET A 117 -29.60 -8.25 -10.82
N LYS A 118 -28.98 -9.27 -11.45
CA LYS A 118 -29.49 -9.98 -12.63
C LYS A 118 -29.82 -9.06 -13.82
N THR A 119 -29.13 -7.91 -13.91
CA THR A 119 -29.25 -6.93 -14.99
C THR A 119 -28.16 -7.14 -16.04
N VAL A 120 -28.45 -6.75 -17.28
CA VAL A 120 -27.42 -6.74 -18.34
C VAL A 120 -26.61 -5.44 -18.19
N PRO A 121 -25.29 -5.51 -17.99
CA PRO A 121 -24.44 -4.33 -17.86
C PRO A 121 -24.37 -3.59 -19.19
N VAL A 122 -24.41 -2.26 -19.14
CA VAL A 122 -24.16 -1.39 -20.30
C VAL A 122 -22.73 -0.88 -20.17
N PRO A 123 -21.77 -1.42 -20.95
CA PRO A 123 -20.39 -1.00 -20.86
C PRO A 123 -20.19 0.42 -21.41
N PHE A 124 -19.16 1.12 -20.92
CA PHE A 124 -18.75 2.41 -21.44
C PHE A 124 -17.93 2.24 -22.73
N ASP A 125 -18.04 3.19 -23.67
CA ASP A 125 -17.19 3.22 -24.88
C ASP A 125 -15.82 3.82 -24.54
N ASP A 126 -14.95 3.00 -23.94
CA ASP A 126 -13.60 3.38 -23.50
C ASP A 126 -12.63 3.71 -24.66
N LEU A 127 -13.08 3.59 -25.92
CA LEU A 127 -12.25 3.81 -27.10
C LEU A 127 -11.68 5.24 -27.17
N ASN A 128 -12.44 6.25 -26.74
CA ASN A 128 -11.97 7.63 -26.77
C ASN A 128 -10.97 7.92 -25.64
N ALA A 129 -11.22 7.42 -24.43
CA ALA A 129 -10.26 7.46 -23.33
C ALA A 129 -8.92 6.77 -23.69
N LYS A 130 -8.97 5.59 -24.33
CA LYS A 130 -7.78 4.88 -24.83
C LYS A 130 -7.03 5.66 -25.92
N LYS A 131 -7.74 6.28 -26.87
CA LYS A 131 -7.13 7.17 -27.89
C LYS A 131 -6.47 8.39 -27.24
N ALA A 132 -7.13 9.01 -26.26
CA ALA A 132 -6.61 10.16 -25.54
C ALA A 132 -5.35 9.80 -24.74
N LEU A 133 -5.34 8.66 -24.03
CA LEU A 133 -4.16 8.14 -23.35
C LEU A 133 -3.01 7.89 -24.33
N HIS A 134 -3.29 7.24 -25.46
CA HIS A 134 -2.28 7.00 -26.49
C HIS A 134 -1.69 8.31 -27.05
N ARG A 135 -2.53 9.32 -27.33
CA ARG A 135 -2.08 10.68 -27.74
C ARG A 135 -1.20 11.31 -26.66
N PHE A 136 -1.64 11.31 -25.41
CA PHE A 136 -0.87 11.84 -24.27
C PHE A 136 0.50 11.17 -24.11
N MET A 137 0.57 9.84 -24.26
CA MET A 137 1.83 9.09 -24.21
C MET A 137 2.80 9.44 -25.34
N GLN A 138 2.29 9.84 -26.51
CA GLN A 138 3.08 10.21 -27.70
C GLN A 138 3.67 11.63 -27.62
N VAL A 139 2.93 12.62 -27.14
CA VAL A 139 3.28 14.08 -27.12
C VAL A 139 4.33 14.43 -26.05
N SER A 140 5.32 13.56 -25.89
CA SER A 140 6.10 13.44 -24.66
C SER A 140 7.47 14.14 -24.69
N GLY A 141 7.68 15.07 -25.62
CA GLY A 141 8.97 15.78 -25.78
C GLY A 141 9.21 16.85 -24.72
N ASP A 142 8.20 17.67 -24.43
CA ASP A 142 8.27 18.80 -23.51
C ASP A 142 6.97 18.93 -22.69
N LEU A 143 7.08 18.80 -21.38
CA LEU A 143 5.97 18.94 -20.42
C LEU A 143 5.35 20.35 -20.41
N LYS A 144 6.06 21.36 -20.95
CA LYS A 144 5.60 22.75 -21.05
C LYS A 144 5.05 23.09 -22.44
N SER A 145 5.02 22.14 -23.37
CA SER A 145 4.46 22.37 -24.70
C SER A 145 2.93 22.54 -24.63
N PRO A 146 2.33 23.41 -25.46
CA PRO A 146 0.88 23.55 -25.53
C PRO A 146 0.21 22.24 -26.01
N GLU A 147 0.90 21.45 -26.84
CA GLU A 147 0.42 20.14 -27.30
C GLU A 147 0.31 19.14 -26.13
N HIS A 148 1.24 19.15 -25.18
CA HIS A 148 1.18 18.29 -24.00
C HIS A 148 0.00 18.68 -23.09
N ALA A 149 -0.20 19.98 -22.87
CA ALA A 149 -1.34 20.50 -22.11
C ALA A 149 -2.69 20.19 -22.78
N GLU A 150 -2.78 20.27 -24.11
CA GLU A 150 -3.98 19.86 -24.86
C GLU A 150 -4.25 18.35 -24.71
N ALA A 151 -3.20 17.52 -24.83
CA ALA A 151 -3.33 16.08 -24.68
C ALA A 151 -3.68 15.65 -23.24
N GLU A 152 -3.15 16.32 -22.22
CA GLU A 152 -3.52 16.13 -20.81
C GLU A 152 -4.98 16.52 -20.57
N PHE A 153 -5.41 17.67 -21.11
CA PHE A 153 -6.78 18.16 -20.97
C PHE A 153 -7.79 17.20 -21.60
N ILE A 154 -7.54 16.71 -22.82
CA ILE A 154 -8.41 15.74 -23.50
C ILE A 154 -8.43 14.41 -22.72
N LEU A 155 -7.28 13.92 -22.24
CA LEU A 155 -7.26 12.70 -21.43
C LEU A 155 -8.09 12.87 -20.16
N ARG A 156 -7.90 13.97 -19.42
CA ARG A 156 -8.67 14.28 -18.21
C ARG A 156 -10.18 14.30 -18.51
N GLN A 157 -10.59 14.99 -19.56
CA GLN A 157 -12.00 15.08 -19.98
C GLN A 157 -12.62 13.70 -20.25
N GLU A 158 -11.92 12.82 -20.98
CA GLU A 158 -12.41 11.47 -21.28
C GLU A 158 -12.43 10.56 -20.03
N THR A 159 -11.44 10.66 -19.13
CA THR A 159 -11.45 9.92 -17.86
C THR A 159 -12.52 10.41 -16.89
N GLU A 160 -12.79 11.72 -16.85
CA GLU A 160 -13.87 12.30 -16.04
C GLU A 160 -15.24 11.85 -16.57
N ALA A 161 -15.44 11.83 -17.89
CA ALA A 161 -16.67 11.34 -18.51
C ALA A 161 -16.91 9.83 -18.22
N TRP A 162 -15.85 9.02 -18.27
CA TRP A 162 -15.93 7.60 -17.92
C TRP A 162 -16.25 7.40 -16.42
N SER A 163 -15.53 8.10 -15.54
CA SER A 163 -15.78 8.08 -14.09
C SER A 163 -17.21 8.48 -13.74
N TYR A 164 -17.74 9.53 -14.38
CA TYR A 164 -19.13 9.96 -14.21
C TYR A 164 -20.14 8.89 -14.66
N ALA A 165 -19.92 8.25 -15.81
CA ALA A 165 -20.79 7.17 -16.29
C ALA A 165 -20.77 5.93 -15.39
N LEU A 166 -19.62 5.63 -14.77
CA LEU A 166 -19.52 4.57 -13.75
C LEU A 166 -20.25 4.97 -12.45
N PHE A 167 -20.17 6.24 -12.04
CA PHE A 167 -20.92 6.75 -10.88
C PHE A 167 -22.44 6.70 -11.08
N GLU A 168 -22.97 7.05 -12.26
CA GLU A 168 -24.40 6.91 -12.57
C GLU A 168 -24.90 5.45 -12.59
N ARG A 169 -24.01 4.48 -12.81
CA ARG A 169 -24.30 3.04 -12.65
C ARG A 169 -24.26 2.65 -11.18
N ASP A 170 -23.20 3.03 -10.48
CA ASP A 170 -22.97 2.69 -9.07
C ASP A 170 -24.07 3.19 -8.13
N GLN A 171 -24.71 4.34 -8.40
CA GLN A 171 -25.87 4.83 -7.63
C GLN A 171 -27.04 3.82 -7.54
N LYS A 172 -27.11 2.82 -8.43
CA LYS A 172 -28.16 1.78 -8.44
C LYS A 172 -27.73 0.51 -7.70
N ILE A 173 -26.47 0.43 -7.31
CA ILE A 173 -25.84 -0.70 -6.64
C ILE A 173 -25.74 -0.37 -5.16
N SER A 174 -26.27 -1.21 -4.27
CA SER A 174 -26.17 -0.98 -2.82
C SER A 174 -24.81 -1.42 -2.26
N VAL A 175 -24.41 -0.90 -1.10
CA VAL A 175 -23.27 -1.44 -0.31
C VAL A 175 -23.34 -2.97 -0.18
N ALA A 176 -24.53 -3.54 0.04
CA ALA A 176 -24.72 -4.98 0.22
C ALA A 176 -24.44 -5.79 -1.06
N ASN A 177 -24.74 -5.24 -2.24
CA ASN A 177 -24.45 -5.89 -3.52
C ASN A 177 -22.94 -5.91 -3.81
N ILE A 178 -22.24 -4.80 -3.55
CA ILE A 178 -20.76 -4.75 -3.61
C ILE A 178 -20.15 -5.76 -2.64
N ARG A 179 -20.68 -5.82 -1.41
CA ARG A 179 -20.19 -6.68 -0.33
C ARG A 179 -20.25 -8.16 -0.71
N ARG A 180 -21.44 -8.64 -1.11
CA ARG A 180 -21.65 -10.01 -1.57
C ARG A 180 -20.76 -10.36 -2.77
N PHE A 181 -20.69 -9.50 -3.78
CA PHE A 181 -19.83 -9.74 -4.95
C PHE A 181 -18.35 -9.89 -4.57
N CYS A 182 -17.84 -9.00 -3.72
CA CYS A 182 -16.45 -9.06 -3.26
C CYS A 182 -16.13 -10.35 -2.47
N GLU A 183 -17.10 -10.94 -1.77
CA GLU A 183 -16.97 -12.16 -0.95
C GLU A 183 -17.22 -13.45 -1.76
N GLU A 184 -18.23 -13.44 -2.64
CA GLU A 184 -18.67 -14.59 -3.44
C GLU A 184 -17.92 -14.75 -4.77
N SER A 185 -17.27 -13.70 -5.29
CA SER A 185 -16.52 -13.72 -6.55
C SER A 185 -15.52 -14.89 -6.66
N ARG A 186 -15.54 -15.59 -7.80
CA ARG A 186 -14.61 -16.67 -8.16
C ARG A 186 -14.11 -16.44 -9.60
N PRO A 187 -12.80 -16.15 -9.83
CA PRO A 187 -11.74 -16.00 -8.83
C PRO A 187 -12.00 -14.82 -7.86
N VAL A 188 -11.33 -14.85 -6.70
CA VAL A 188 -11.42 -13.79 -5.70
C VAL A 188 -10.87 -12.49 -6.30
N LEU A 189 -11.54 -11.36 -6.04
CA LEU A 189 -11.07 -10.05 -6.49
C LEU A 189 -9.63 -9.76 -6.00
N SER A 190 -8.78 -9.34 -6.94
CA SER A 190 -7.40 -8.94 -6.64
C SER A 190 -7.34 -7.69 -5.78
N SER A 191 -6.24 -7.54 -5.03
CA SER A 191 -5.94 -6.31 -4.27
C SER A 191 -5.98 -5.05 -5.14
N GLN A 192 -5.55 -5.16 -6.40
CA GLN A 192 -5.63 -4.07 -7.39
C GLN A 192 -7.08 -3.66 -7.69
N ALA A 193 -8.02 -4.61 -7.76
CA ALA A 193 -9.44 -4.29 -7.95
C ALA A 193 -10.02 -3.56 -6.73
N LEU A 194 -9.64 -3.98 -5.52
CA LEU A 194 -10.05 -3.29 -4.28
C LEU A 194 -9.43 -1.89 -4.17
N ILE A 195 -8.17 -1.70 -4.56
CA ILE A 195 -7.51 -0.39 -4.62
C ILE A 195 -8.20 0.52 -5.66
N ALA A 196 -8.57 -0.01 -6.83
CA ALA A 196 -9.29 0.73 -7.85
C ALA A 196 -10.68 1.20 -7.38
N LEU A 197 -11.43 0.32 -6.69
CA LEU A 197 -12.70 0.67 -6.06
C LEU A 197 -12.53 1.72 -4.95
N ALA A 198 -11.51 1.58 -4.09
CA ALA A 198 -11.25 2.53 -3.02
C ALA A 198 -10.91 3.94 -3.57
N ARG A 199 -10.09 4.02 -4.62
CA ARG A 199 -9.80 5.24 -5.37
C ARG A 199 -11.07 5.86 -5.96
N PHE A 200 -11.90 5.04 -6.61
CA PHE A 200 -13.14 5.46 -7.24
C PHE A 200 -14.14 6.03 -6.23
N TYR A 201 -14.43 5.32 -5.14
CA TYR A 201 -15.35 5.81 -4.12
C TYR A 201 -14.82 7.03 -3.37
N ARG A 202 -13.50 7.15 -3.14
CA ARG A 202 -12.91 8.36 -2.54
C ARG A 202 -13.03 9.59 -3.45
N ASN A 203 -12.88 9.40 -4.76
CA ASN A 203 -12.92 10.49 -5.74
C ASN A 203 -14.34 10.78 -6.27
N SER A 204 -15.35 10.01 -5.84
CA SER A 204 -16.76 10.21 -6.20
C SER A 204 -17.42 11.27 -5.32
N PRO A 205 -18.50 11.94 -5.76
CA PRO A 205 -19.25 12.90 -4.94
C PRO A 205 -19.76 12.27 -3.63
N TYR A 206 -19.64 12.97 -2.51
CA TYR A 206 -20.02 12.42 -1.21
C TYR A 206 -21.49 11.96 -1.15
N SER A 207 -21.70 10.76 -0.61
CA SER A 207 -22.99 10.25 -0.16
C SER A 207 -22.77 9.11 0.83
N GLU A 208 -23.76 8.83 1.68
CA GLU A 208 -23.64 7.77 2.69
C GLU A 208 -23.44 6.37 2.11
N ASP A 209 -24.02 6.12 0.93
CA ASP A 209 -23.85 4.84 0.23
C ASP A 209 -22.43 4.70 -0.34
N ILE A 210 -21.84 5.76 -0.92
CA ILE A 210 -20.43 5.78 -1.32
C ILE A 210 -19.50 5.64 -0.12
N ARG A 211 -19.76 6.38 0.96
CA ARG A 211 -18.99 6.30 2.22
C ARG A 211 -19.06 4.88 2.81
N GLY A 212 -20.22 4.22 2.73
CA GLY A 212 -20.41 2.82 3.12
C GLY A 212 -19.68 1.81 2.22
N LYS A 213 -19.68 2.01 0.89
CA LYS A 213 -18.91 1.20 -0.06
C LYS A 213 -17.40 1.37 0.15
N PHE A 214 -16.93 2.60 0.36
CA PHE A 214 -15.54 2.90 0.67
C PHE A 214 -15.08 2.26 1.99
N ASP A 215 -15.85 2.45 3.07
CA ASP A 215 -15.61 1.83 4.38
C ASP A 215 -15.48 0.31 4.27
N TYR A 216 -16.38 -0.34 3.53
CA TYR A 216 -16.30 -1.77 3.24
C TYR A 216 -15.03 -2.16 2.48
N VAL A 217 -14.75 -1.52 1.33
CA VAL A 217 -13.61 -1.87 0.48
C VAL A 217 -12.28 -1.66 1.20
N MET A 218 -12.15 -0.57 1.97
CA MET A 218 -10.98 -0.32 2.80
C MET A 218 -10.86 -1.36 3.93
N THR A 219 -11.97 -1.71 4.60
CA THR A 219 -11.96 -2.78 5.61
C THR A 219 -11.49 -4.11 5.02
N ARG A 220 -11.94 -4.47 3.81
CA ARG A 220 -11.52 -5.69 3.10
C ARG A 220 -10.07 -5.62 2.62
N LEU A 221 -9.60 -4.47 2.15
CA LEU A 221 -8.21 -4.29 1.69
C LEU A 221 -7.18 -4.40 2.83
N PHE A 222 -7.57 -4.06 4.05
CA PHE A 222 -6.69 -4.02 5.23
C PHE A 222 -6.90 -5.17 6.23
N SER A 223 -7.73 -6.16 5.89
CA SER A 223 -7.97 -7.35 6.71
C SER A 223 -8.02 -8.65 5.90
N ARG A 224 -7.83 -9.78 6.60
CA ARG A 224 -8.05 -11.12 6.06
C ARG A 224 -8.87 -11.96 7.02
N GLU A 225 -9.61 -12.90 6.48
CA GLU A 225 -10.37 -13.87 7.28
C GLU A 225 -9.44 -14.94 7.86
N THR A 226 -9.84 -15.55 8.97
CA THR A 226 -9.24 -16.77 9.53
C THR A 226 -10.17 -17.96 9.27
N GLU A 227 -9.68 -19.17 9.53
CA GLU A 227 -10.45 -20.42 9.34
C GLU A 227 -11.75 -20.45 10.18
N GLU A 228 -11.78 -19.73 11.29
CA GLU A 228 -12.92 -19.59 12.21
C GLU A 228 -13.93 -18.50 11.79
N GLY A 229 -13.77 -17.90 10.60
CA GLY A 229 -14.64 -16.83 10.09
C GLY A 229 -14.40 -15.44 10.71
N LEU A 230 -13.56 -15.35 11.74
CA LEU A 230 -13.04 -14.10 12.32
C LEU A 230 -12.16 -13.35 11.31
N ARG A 231 -11.88 -12.07 11.57
CA ARG A 231 -10.98 -11.24 10.75
C ARG A 231 -9.79 -10.74 11.56
N ARG A 232 -8.61 -10.75 10.94
CA ARG A 232 -7.40 -10.13 11.46
C ARG A 232 -6.91 -9.01 10.54
N LEU A 233 -6.32 -7.98 11.12
CA LEU A 233 -5.66 -6.92 10.37
C LEU A 233 -4.43 -7.48 9.64
N LEU A 234 -4.09 -6.87 8.51
CA LEU A 234 -2.85 -7.17 7.80
C LEU A 234 -1.65 -6.40 8.38
N PHE A 235 -1.88 -5.23 8.96
CA PHE A 235 -0.84 -4.31 9.45
C PHE A 235 -1.20 -3.75 10.83
N GLN A 236 -0.19 -3.26 11.57
CA GLN A 236 -0.47 -2.52 12.80
C GLN A 236 -1.07 -1.14 12.48
N TYR A 237 -1.63 -0.49 13.49
CA TYR A 237 -2.35 0.78 13.31
C TYR A 237 -1.47 1.91 12.72
N ALA A 238 -0.20 2.01 13.14
CA ALA A 238 0.72 3.02 12.63
C ALA A 238 1.06 2.78 11.14
N ASP A 239 1.37 1.54 10.78
CA ASP A 239 1.72 1.15 9.42
C ASP A 239 0.52 1.32 8.48
N MET A 240 -0.69 0.95 8.95
CA MET A 240 -1.95 1.15 8.23
C MET A 240 -2.17 2.62 7.85
N ILE A 241 -1.92 3.57 8.76
CA ILE A 241 -1.97 5.01 8.44
C ILE A 241 -0.94 5.38 7.38
N GLY A 242 0.28 4.84 7.46
CA GLY A 242 1.32 5.03 6.44
C GLY A 242 0.90 4.51 5.06
N HIS A 243 0.30 3.33 4.99
CA HIS A 243 -0.22 2.74 3.75
C HIS A 243 -1.40 3.54 3.19
N ILE A 244 -2.35 3.98 4.02
CA ILE A 244 -3.50 4.79 3.56
C ILE A 244 -3.04 6.15 3.02
N ASN A 245 -2.12 6.84 3.72
CA ASN A 245 -1.49 8.07 3.23
C ASN A 245 -0.77 7.85 1.89
N THR A 246 -0.08 6.72 1.75
CA THR A 246 0.61 6.34 0.51
C THR A 246 -0.35 6.12 -0.65
N LEU A 247 -1.47 5.44 -0.42
CA LEU A 247 -2.55 5.28 -1.41
C LEU A 247 -3.09 6.64 -1.86
N TYR A 248 -3.41 7.54 -0.91
CA TYR A 248 -3.99 8.85 -1.23
C TYR A 248 -3.03 9.75 -2.01
N ALA A 249 -1.74 9.72 -1.66
CA ALA A 249 -0.71 10.44 -2.40
C ALA A 249 -0.59 9.97 -3.86
N ASN A 250 -0.66 8.65 -4.09
CA ASN A 250 -0.63 8.05 -5.43
C ASN A 250 -1.89 8.37 -6.25
N TRP A 251 -3.07 8.36 -5.60
CA TRP A 251 -4.34 8.69 -6.24
C TRP A 251 -4.51 10.18 -6.53
N SER A 252 -3.62 11.03 -6.02
CA SER A 252 -3.66 12.50 -6.17
C SER A 252 -4.96 13.17 -5.69
N SER A 253 -5.72 12.48 -4.84
CA SER A 253 -6.95 13.00 -4.26
C SER A 253 -6.65 14.28 -3.48
N ILE A 254 -7.47 15.31 -3.69
CA ILE A 254 -7.40 16.54 -2.88
C ILE A 254 -7.77 16.15 -1.45
N ALA A 255 -6.90 16.49 -0.48
CA ALA A 255 -7.24 16.38 0.92
C ALA A 255 -8.23 17.50 1.26
N LEU A 256 -9.49 17.12 1.52
CA LEU A 256 -10.56 18.05 1.88
C LEU A 256 -10.39 18.60 3.30
N TYR A 257 -9.84 17.76 4.20
CA TYR A 257 -9.43 18.11 5.55
C TYR A 257 -7.91 18.10 5.63
N THR A 258 -7.32 19.06 6.33
CA THR A 258 -5.87 19.10 6.57
C THR A 258 -5.57 18.82 8.04
N HIS A 259 -4.47 18.12 8.29
CA HIS A 259 -4.03 17.79 9.65
C HIS A 259 -3.69 19.02 10.51
N GLU A 260 -3.48 20.19 9.89
CA GLU A 260 -3.15 21.44 10.61
C GLU A 260 -4.42 22.23 11.00
N ASP A 261 -5.49 22.20 10.18
CA ASP A 261 -6.72 22.96 10.44
C ASP A 261 -7.75 22.19 11.30
N ASP A 262 -7.91 20.89 11.04
CA ASP A 262 -9.03 20.08 11.58
C ASP A 262 -8.62 19.14 12.73
N GLN A 263 -7.42 19.33 13.28
CA GLN A 263 -6.77 18.36 14.18
C GLN A 263 -7.62 17.97 15.40
N ILE A 264 -8.38 18.93 15.96
CA ILE A 264 -9.24 18.70 17.14
C ILE A 264 -10.41 17.79 16.77
N GLU A 265 -11.09 18.06 15.66
CA GLU A 265 -12.25 17.28 15.23
C GLU A 265 -11.84 15.87 14.83
N VAL A 266 -10.76 15.74 14.06
CA VAL A 266 -10.14 14.44 13.73
C VAL A 266 -9.79 13.64 14.99
N SER A 267 -9.23 14.29 16.01
CA SER A 267 -8.90 13.65 17.29
C SER A 267 -10.13 13.21 18.07
N LEU A 268 -11.21 14.00 18.08
CA LEU A 268 -12.50 13.62 18.67
C LEU A 268 -13.12 12.42 17.92
N THR A 269 -13.07 12.41 16.59
CA THR A 269 -13.60 11.30 15.78
C THR A 269 -12.83 10.00 15.97
N ILE A 270 -11.50 10.07 16.04
CA ILE A 270 -10.66 8.91 16.39
C ILE A 270 -11.02 8.39 17.79
N THR A 271 -11.17 9.29 18.78
CA THR A 271 -11.52 8.93 20.16
C THR A 271 -12.87 8.22 20.23
N ARG A 272 -13.88 8.70 19.49
CA ARG A 272 -15.22 8.10 19.48
C ARG A 272 -15.24 6.71 18.84
N PHE A 273 -14.44 6.44 17.81
CA PHE A 273 -14.28 5.08 17.29
C PHE A 273 -13.53 4.14 18.25
N ASP A 274 -12.59 4.66 19.07
CA ASP A 274 -11.99 3.89 20.17
C ASP A 274 -13.01 3.56 21.27
N GLU A 275 -13.86 4.52 21.66
CA GLU A 275 -14.95 4.29 22.63
C GLU A 275 -15.89 3.18 22.16
N PHE A 276 -16.36 3.23 20.91
CA PHE A 276 -17.20 2.16 20.34
C PHE A 276 -16.47 0.82 20.29
N ARG A 277 -15.15 0.80 20.03
CA ARG A 277 -14.36 -0.44 20.04
C ARG A 277 -14.27 -1.03 21.45
N ILE A 278 -14.01 -0.19 22.46
CA ILE A 278 -13.93 -0.61 23.86
C ILE A 278 -15.31 -1.08 24.37
N GLU A 279 -16.39 -0.41 23.95
CA GLU A 279 -17.76 -0.79 24.30
C GLU A 279 -18.10 -2.20 23.77
N ILE A 280 -17.83 -2.48 22.49
CA ILE A 280 -18.09 -3.81 21.92
C ILE A 280 -17.15 -4.88 22.49
N GLU A 281 -15.85 -4.59 22.68
CA GLU A 281 -14.87 -5.52 23.26
C GLU A 281 -15.28 -5.98 24.68
N ASN A 282 -15.93 -5.11 25.46
CA ASN A 282 -16.38 -5.41 26.83
C ASN A 282 -17.78 -6.03 26.94
N ALA A 283 -18.69 -5.82 25.98
CA ALA A 283 -20.08 -6.29 26.07
C ALA A 283 -20.17 -7.81 26.30
N GLU A 284 -20.87 -8.25 27.36
CA GLU A 284 -20.91 -9.65 27.80
C GLU A 284 -21.97 -10.47 27.04
N SER A 285 -22.95 -9.81 26.45
CA SER A 285 -24.07 -10.42 25.73
C SER A 285 -24.45 -9.62 24.48
N PHE A 286 -25.16 -10.25 23.55
CA PHE A 286 -25.70 -9.53 22.39
C PHE A 286 -26.94 -8.68 22.76
N ASP A 287 -27.71 -9.09 23.78
CA ASP A 287 -28.84 -8.30 24.31
C ASP A 287 -28.40 -6.90 24.76
N GLU A 288 -27.29 -6.80 25.49
CA GLU A 288 -26.69 -5.54 25.96
C GLU A 288 -26.41 -4.54 24.81
N LEU A 289 -25.99 -5.05 23.65
CA LEU A 289 -25.72 -4.26 22.45
C LEU A 289 -27.01 -3.79 21.75
N LEU A 290 -28.07 -4.59 21.82
CA LEU A 290 -29.39 -4.23 21.29
C LEU A 290 -30.10 -3.22 22.22
N GLU A 291 -30.08 -3.45 23.53
CA GLU A 291 -30.67 -2.55 24.54
C GLU A 291 -30.00 -1.16 24.56
N SER A 292 -28.69 -1.12 24.30
CA SER A 292 -27.93 0.13 24.18
C SER A 292 -27.95 0.76 22.78
N ASP A 293 -28.70 0.20 21.83
CA ASP A 293 -28.79 0.62 20.42
C ASP A 293 -27.41 0.83 19.75
N PHE A 294 -26.44 -0.02 20.11
CA PHE A 294 -25.03 0.14 19.78
C PHE A 294 -24.78 0.27 18.27
N PHE A 295 -25.38 -0.63 17.48
CA PHE A 295 -25.17 -0.67 16.04
C PHE A 295 -25.73 0.57 15.33
N SER A 296 -26.88 1.09 15.77
CA SER A 296 -27.44 2.33 15.22
C SER A 296 -26.58 3.53 15.62
N ARG A 297 -26.07 3.59 16.86
CA ARG A 297 -25.12 4.64 17.27
C ARG A 297 -23.84 4.65 16.45
N VAL A 298 -23.22 3.49 16.21
CA VAL A 298 -22.02 3.38 15.35
C VAL A 298 -22.34 3.82 13.93
N ARG A 299 -23.50 3.40 13.40
CA ARG A 299 -23.95 3.79 12.06
C ARG A 299 -24.16 5.30 11.94
N SER A 300 -24.98 5.88 12.80
CA SER A 300 -25.26 7.32 12.81
C SER A 300 -23.98 8.12 12.96
N TYR A 301 -23.02 7.65 13.77
CA TYR A 301 -21.74 8.33 13.91
C TYR A 301 -20.87 8.32 12.65
N LYS A 302 -20.88 7.21 11.88
CA LYS A 302 -20.23 7.16 10.55
C LYS A 302 -20.89 8.12 9.56
N GLU A 303 -22.22 8.28 9.63
CA GLU A 303 -22.98 9.23 8.81
C GLU A 303 -22.65 10.69 9.24
N GLU A 304 -22.69 10.99 10.54
CA GLU A 304 -22.34 12.30 11.12
C GLU A 304 -20.88 12.73 10.84
N SER A 305 -19.95 11.78 10.67
CA SER A 305 -18.56 12.08 10.33
C SER A 305 -18.35 12.62 8.91
N ALA A 306 -19.39 12.60 8.06
CA ALA A 306 -19.40 13.25 6.74
C ALA A 306 -18.15 12.91 5.88
N GLU A 307 -17.57 13.91 5.21
CA GLU A 307 -16.35 13.78 4.41
C GLU A 307 -15.08 13.57 5.29
N MET A 308 -15.11 13.90 6.58
CA MET A 308 -13.99 13.68 7.51
C MET A 308 -13.71 12.19 7.72
N PHE A 309 -14.69 11.32 7.45
CA PHE A 309 -14.50 9.87 7.38
C PHE A 309 -13.30 9.47 6.50
N TYR A 310 -12.99 10.25 5.46
CA TYR A 310 -11.91 10.01 4.51
C TYR A 310 -10.51 10.43 4.98
N VAL A 311 -10.34 10.93 6.21
CA VAL A 311 -9.04 11.21 6.82
C VAL A 311 -8.31 9.89 7.15
N PRO A 312 -7.03 9.70 6.81
CA PRO A 312 -6.34 8.41 6.94
C PRO A 312 -6.45 7.77 8.33
N GLU A 313 -6.33 8.58 9.38
CA GLU A 313 -6.39 8.16 10.77
C GLU A 313 -7.81 7.77 11.20
N VAL A 314 -8.83 8.46 10.67
CA VAL A 314 -10.24 8.12 10.88
C VAL A 314 -10.58 6.81 10.19
N VAL A 315 -10.17 6.62 8.92
CA VAL A 315 -10.33 5.36 8.19
C VAL A 315 -9.64 4.21 8.92
N ALA A 316 -8.38 4.37 9.33
CA ALA A 316 -7.64 3.35 10.07
C ALA A 316 -8.35 2.96 11.37
N ARG A 317 -8.97 3.93 12.07
CA ARG A 317 -9.72 3.67 13.30
C ARG A 317 -11.07 3.02 13.05
N ALA A 318 -11.79 3.43 12.00
CA ALA A 318 -13.02 2.81 11.55
C ALA A 318 -12.81 1.34 11.15
N ILE A 319 -11.77 1.02 10.37
CA ILE A 319 -11.42 -0.37 10.02
C ILE A 319 -11.24 -1.23 11.29
N ARG A 320 -10.53 -0.74 12.31
CA ARG A 320 -10.35 -1.45 13.58
C ARG A 320 -11.66 -1.66 14.33
N CYS A 321 -12.53 -0.65 14.35
CA CYS A 321 -13.87 -0.74 14.94
C CYS A 321 -14.72 -1.81 14.21
N ASN A 322 -14.73 -1.78 12.88
CA ASN A 322 -15.46 -2.72 12.03
C ASN A 322 -15.06 -4.19 12.29
N LEU A 323 -13.75 -4.45 12.43
CA LEU A 323 -13.24 -5.78 12.76
C LEU A 323 -13.67 -6.22 14.16
N ALA A 324 -13.50 -5.38 15.17
CA ALA A 324 -13.91 -5.68 16.54
C ALA A 324 -15.40 -6.03 16.61
N ILE A 325 -16.26 -5.26 15.91
CA ILE A 325 -17.70 -5.53 15.85
C ILE A 325 -18.01 -6.88 15.21
N GLY A 326 -17.44 -7.17 14.03
CA GLY A 326 -17.70 -8.44 13.35
C GLY A 326 -17.17 -9.66 14.12
N ASN A 327 -15.99 -9.55 14.73
CA ASN A 327 -15.40 -10.64 15.52
C ASN A 327 -16.18 -10.88 16.82
N ARG A 328 -16.57 -9.81 17.53
CA ARG A 328 -17.35 -9.94 18.76
C ARG A 328 -18.75 -10.47 18.51
N PHE A 329 -19.37 -10.13 17.38
CA PHE A 329 -20.64 -10.74 16.98
C PHE A 329 -20.54 -12.27 16.90
N ILE A 330 -19.49 -12.79 16.24
CA ILE A 330 -19.24 -14.24 16.11
C ILE A 330 -19.02 -14.88 17.50
N ASP A 331 -18.18 -14.26 18.35
CA ASP A 331 -17.92 -14.71 19.73
C ASP A 331 -19.20 -14.72 20.60
N LEU A 332 -20.00 -13.65 20.57
CA LEU A 332 -21.26 -13.57 21.33
C LEU A 332 -22.31 -14.57 20.82
N MET A 333 -22.39 -14.83 19.51
CA MET A 333 -23.27 -15.86 18.97
C MET A 333 -22.80 -17.27 19.34
N GLY A 334 -21.48 -17.52 19.41
CA GLY A 334 -20.92 -18.76 19.95
C GLY A 334 -21.31 -18.97 21.42
N LYS A 335 -21.17 -17.93 22.25
CA LYS A 335 -21.57 -17.93 23.67
C LYS A 335 -23.07 -18.16 23.87
N GLU A 336 -23.93 -17.57 23.04
CA GLU A 336 -25.37 -17.83 23.08
C GLU A 336 -25.72 -19.24 22.61
N ARG A 337 -25.03 -19.78 21.59
CA ARG A 337 -25.20 -21.18 21.14
C ARG A 337 -24.81 -22.21 22.21
N ALA A 338 -23.90 -21.88 23.12
CA ALA A 338 -23.59 -22.72 24.29
C ALA A 338 -24.73 -22.74 25.35
N ARG A 339 -25.65 -21.78 25.30
CA ARG A 339 -26.75 -21.59 26.28
C ARG A 339 -28.14 -21.92 25.72
N SER A 340 -28.33 -21.76 24.41
CA SER A 340 -29.61 -21.78 23.70
C SER A 340 -29.53 -22.58 22.39
N THR A 341 -30.67 -23.09 21.91
CA THR A 341 -30.75 -23.74 20.59
C THR A 341 -30.73 -22.72 19.45
N THR A 342 -30.11 -23.08 18.32
CA THR A 342 -30.04 -22.27 17.09
C THR A 342 -31.38 -21.67 16.69
N GLU A 343 -32.46 -22.45 16.76
CA GLU A 343 -33.84 -22.02 16.46
C GLU A 343 -34.28 -20.84 17.34
N LYS A 344 -34.05 -20.91 18.65
CA LYS A 344 -34.40 -19.84 19.60
C LYS A 344 -33.56 -18.59 19.41
N ILE A 345 -32.29 -18.75 19.05
CA ILE A 345 -31.39 -17.61 18.78
C ILE A 345 -31.86 -16.90 17.50
N SER A 346 -32.23 -17.67 16.46
CA SER A 346 -32.76 -17.12 15.21
C SER A 346 -34.13 -16.44 15.38
N GLU A 347 -35.01 -16.94 16.26
CA GLU A 347 -36.29 -16.31 16.59
C GLU A 347 -36.10 -15.05 17.44
N LYS A 348 -35.10 -15.04 18.34
CA LYS A 348 -34.82 -13.91 19.24
C LYS A 348 -34.15 -12.73 18.53
N TYR A 349 -33.27 -13.00 17.57
CA TYR A 349 -32.48 -11.99 16.85
C TYR A 349 -32.87 -11.93 15.36
N GLU A 350 -34.16 -11.94 15.07
CA GLU A 350 -34.68 -11.72 13.71
C GLU A 350 -34.21 -10.34 13.16
N ASP A 351 -33.98 -10.26 11.85
CA ASP A 351 -33.56 -9.06 11.11
C ASP A 351 -32.23 -8.36 11.50
N VAL A 352 -31.43 -8.90 12.43
CA VAL A 352 -30.16 -8.24 12.86
C VAL A 352 -29.04 -8.27 11.81
N ASP A 353 -29.08 -9.20 10.85
CA ASP A 353 -28.04 -9.43 9.83
C ASP A 353 -27.63 -8.15 9.10
N GLN A 354 -28.61 -7.38 8.62
CA GLN A 354 -28.35 -6.16 7.85
C GLN A 354 -27.75 -5.06 8.72
N LEU A 355 -28.18 -4.98 9.99
CA LEU A 355 -27.72 -3.99 10.96
C LEU A 355 -26.24 -4.24 11.32
N VAL A 356 -25.90 -5.47 11.72
CA VAL A 356 -24.53 -5.86 12.08
C VAL A 356 -23.61 -5.81 10.86
N SER A 357 -24.02 -6.38 9.72
CA SER A 357 -23.21 -6.39 8.49
C SER A 357 -22.84 -4.99 7.99
N ASN A 358 -23.74 -4.01 8.18
CA ASN A 358 -23.50 -2.63 7.77
C ASN A 358 -22.43 -1.92 8.58
N VAL A 359 -22.37 -2.13 9.89
CA VAL A 359 -21.32 -1.51 10.71
C VAL A 359 -20.03 -2.33 10.74
N ALA A 360 -20.10 -3.66 10.62
CA ALA A 360 -18.94 -4.54 10.65
C ALA A 360 -18.16 -4.59 9.32
N GLY A 361 -18.74 -4.15 8.20
CA GLY A 361 -18.08 -4.19 6.89
C GLY A 361 -17.73 -5.62 6.43
N LYS A 362 -18.64 -6.57 6.66
CA LYS A 362 -18.60 -7.98 6.20
C LYS A 362 -20.05 -8.50 6.14
N THR A 363 -20.38 -9.39 5.20
CA THR A 363 -21.70 -10.05 5.25
C THR A 363 -21.70 -11.03 6.42
N LEU A 364 -22.58 -10.79 7.38
CA LEU A 364 -22.77 -11.59 8.58
C LEU A 364 -24.24 -12.01 8.60
N VAL A 365 -24.48 -13.24 8.18
CA VAL A 365 -25.81 -13.88 8.21
C VAL A 365 -25.87 -14.73 9.47
N LEU A 366 -26.84 -14.48 10.35
CA LEU A 366 -26.96 -15.17 11.64
C LEU A 366 -27.05 -16.69 11.48
N SER A 367 -27.78 -17.17 10.47
CA SER A 367 -27.92 -18.60 10.19
C SER A 367 -26.60 -19.27 9.77
N GLU A 368 -25.72 -18.54 9.08
CA GLU A 368 -24.38 -19.02 8.70
C GLU A 368 -23.43 -19.02 9.91
N VAL A 369 -23.43 -17.94 10.70
CA VAL A 369 -22.63 -17.85 11.94
C VAL A 369 -23.03 -18.93 12.94
N LEU A 370 -24.32 -19.23 13.09
CA LEU A 370 -24.81 -20.31 13.96
C LEU A 370 -24.56 -21.71 13.39
N ALA A 371 -24.23 -21.84 12.10
CA ALA A 371 -23.83 -23.10 11.48
C ALA A 371 -22.32 -23.38 11.62
N MET A 372 -21.48 -22.35 11.75
CA MET A 372 -20.03 -22.51 11.96
C MET A 372 -19.72 -23.29 13.24
N GLU A 373 -18.89 -24.32 13.16
CA GLU A 373 -18.34 -25.00 14.34
C GLU A 373 -17.22 -24.16 14.92
N ILE A 374 -17.57 -23.19 15.78
CA ILE A 374 -16.60 -22.41 16.55
C ILE A 374 -15.99 -23.35 17.59
N GLY A 375 -14.70 -23.66 17.44
CA GLY A 375 -13.93 -24.37 18.47
C GLY A 375 -13.89 -23.57 19.77
N GLU A 376 -13.80 -24.24 20.92
CA GLU A 376 -13.66 -23.54 22.20
C GLU A 376 -12.35 -22.74 22.21
N ALA A 377 -12.45 -21.43 21.92
CA ALA A 377 -11.37 -20.46 22.03
C ALA A 377 -11.02 -20.24 23.51
N GLY A 378 -10.33 -21.22 24.09
CA GLY A 378 -9.69 -21.10 25.38
C GLY A 378 -8.66 -19.96 25.34
N ALA A 379 -8.63 -19.16 26.40
CA ALA A 379 -7.71 -18.04 26.51
C ALA A 379 -6.25 -18.51 26.41
N ASP A 380 -5.59 -18.13 25.32
CA ASP A 380 -4.13 -18.18 25.18
C ASP A 380 -3.64 -16.85 24.57
N GLU A 381 -3.77 -15.78 25.36
CA GLU A 381 -2.80 -14.67 25.28
C GLU A 381 -1.46 -15.20 25.82
N GLY A 382 -0.77 -15.96 24.97
CA GLY A 382 0.50 -16.61 25.25
C GLY A 382 1.49 -16.33 24.12
N ASP A 383 2.72 -15.99 24.50
CA ASP A 383 3.77 -15.60 23.56
C ASP A 383 4.08 -16.66 22.49
N ILE A 384 4.60 -16.19 21.36
CA ILE A 384 5.14 -17.03 20.27
C ILE A 384 6.30 -17.86 20.83
N GLN A 385 6.02 -19.09 21.28
CA GLN A 385 7.03 -20.07 21.62
C GLN A 385 7.08 -21.18 20.58
N ALA A 386 7.92 -20.97 19.56
CA ALA A 386 8.31 -22.02 18.63
C ALA A 386 9.23 -23.01 19.35
N ASP A 387 8.82 -24.27 19.46
CA ASP A 387 9.72 -25.35 19.90
C ASP A 387 9.47 -26.67 19.15
N ALA A 388 10.55 -27.46 19.04
CA ALA A 388 10.73 -28.51 18.03
C ALA A 388 9.90 -29.81 18.25
N PRO A 389 9.71 -30.66 17.21
CA PRO A 389 8.79 -31.81 17.29
C PRO A 389 9.36 -33.00 18.10
N PRO A 390 8.53 -33.73 18.86
CA PRO A 390 8.95 -34.92 19.58
C PRO A 390 8.95 -36.18 18.70
N THR A 391 10.01 -36.98 18.84
CA THR A 391 10.18 -38.25 18.13
C THR A 391 9.66 -39.45 18.94
N ALA A 392 9.20 -40.48 18.22
CA ALA A 392 9.18 -41.91 18.59
C ALA A 392 8.00 -42.52 19.39
N ALA A 393 7.30 -43.41 18.67
CA ALA A 393 7.05 -44.82 19.01
C ALA A 393 6.01 -45.24 20.08
N LYS A 394 4.99 -45.97 19.61
CA LYS A 394 4.38 -47.12 20.30
C LYS A 394 4.20 -48.29 19.32
N ALA A 395 4.34 -49.52 19.81
CA ALA A 395 4.35 -50.74 19.01
C ALA A 395 3.38 -51.80 19.54
N ALA A 396 2.83 -52.65 18.66
CA ALA A 396 2.26 -53.98 18.94
C ALA A 396 1.80 -54.68 17.63
N PRO A 397 1.59 -56.02 17.60
CA PRO A 397 2.06 -56.87 16.50
C PRO A 397 0.95 -57.79 15.89
N PRO A 398 1.25 -58.97 15.31
CA PRO A 398 1.93 -59.21 14.03
C PRO A 398 1.04 -60.01 13.04
N ARG A 399 1.35 -60.02 11.72
CA ARG A 399 0.84 -61.08 10.83
C ARG A 399 1.69 -61.38 9.58
N VAL A 400 2.22 -62.60 9.57
CA VAL A 400 2.45 -63.53 8.44
C VAL A 400 3.32 -63.06 7.25
N ARG A 401 4.48 -63.72 7.12
CA ARG A 401 5.35 -63.76 5.94
C ARG A 401 4.60 -64.15 4.65
N ARG A 402 4.95 -63.50 3.54
CA ARG A 402 5.22 -64.21 2.27
C ARG A 402 6.50 -63.66 1.64
N LYS A 403 7.38 -64.57 1.20
CA LYS A 403 8.51 -64.24 0.33
C LYS A 403 8.03 -64.25 -1.12
N THR A 404 8.47 -63.25 -1.87
CA THR A 404 8.76 -63.36 -3.31
C THR A 404 9.97 -62.48 -3.56
N ASP A 405 11.08 -63.12 -3.94
CA ASP A 405 12.22 -62.41 -4.53
C ASP A 405 11.80 -61.97 -5.94
N ASP A 406 12.06 -60.71 -6.33
CA ASP A 406 12.50 -60.42 -7.70
C ASP A 406 13.25 -59.10 -7.80
N ASP A 407 14.07 -58.98 -8.83
CA ASP A 407 15.01 -57.89 -9.11
C ASP A 407 14.25 -56.62 -9.56
N SER A 408 14.46 -55.49 -8.88
CA SER A 408 14.15 -54.17 -9.46
C SER A 408 15.21 -53.15 -9.07
N ARG A 409 16.03 -52.78 -10.05
CA ARG A 409 17.02 -51.69 -9.93
C ARG A 409 16.28 -50.37 -9.83
N PHE A 410 16.84 -49.45 -9.04
CA PHE A 410 16.28 -48.10 -8.85
C PHE A 410 16.32 -47.30 -10.16
N ASP A 411 15.20 -47.27 -10.87
CA ASP A 411 14.97 -46.39 -12.02
C ASP A 411 14.58 -44.98 -11.52
N PHE A 412 15.55 -44.30 -10.88
CA PHE A 412 15.51 -42.84 -10.81
C PHE A 412 15.93 -42.27 -12.18
N PHE A 413 15.31 -41.15 -12.56
CA PHE A 413 15.45 -40.46 -13.86
C PHE A 413 14.58 -40.93 -15.03
N GLY A 414 13.27 -41.00 -14.80
CA GLY A 414 12.25 -40.76 -15.84
C GLY A 414 12.16 -39.29 -16.32
N ILE A 415 13.21 -38.47 -16.09
CA ILE A 415 13.25 -37.05 -16.44
C ILE A 415 13.91 -36.90 -17.81
N ASN A 416 13.26 -36.15 -18.71
CA ASN A 416 13.79 -35.89 -20.05
C ASN A 416 15.17 -35.20 -19.95
N LYS A 417 16.19 -35.80 -20.57
CA LYS A 417 17.59 -35.30 -20.55
C LYS A 417 17.72 -33.86 -21.07
N TRP A 418 16.86 -33.45 -21.99
CA TRP A 418 16.81 -32.06 -22.45
C TRP A 418 16.39 -31.07 -21.36
N LEU A 419 15.48 -31.48 -20.48
CA LEU A 419 14.96 -30.65 -19.39
C LEU A 419 16.05 -30.40 -18.32
N MET A 420 16.87 -31.42 -18.03
CA MET A 420 18.07 -31.28 -17.19
C MET A 420 19.12 -30.33 -17.80
N ILE A 421 19.32 -30.40 -19.12
CA ILE A 421 20.27 -29.51 -19.82
C ILE A 421 19.78 -28.05 -19.80
N VAL A 422 18.48 -27.81 -20.07
CA VAL A 422 17.88 -26.48 -20.00
C VAL A 422 17.96 -25.92 -18.57
N GLY A 423 17.63 -26.71 -17.55
CA GLY A 423 17.74 -26.30 -16.15
C GLY A 423 19.17 -25.90 -15.75
N ALA A 424 20.18 -26.64 -16.20
CA ALA A 424 21.58 -26.31 -15.97
C ALA A 424 22.02 -25.01 -16.68
N ILE A 425 21.51 -24.74 -17.88
CA ILE A 425 21.77 -23.49 -18.62
C ILE A 425 21.10 -22.30 -17.91
N CYS A 426 19.85 -22.44 -17.45
CA CYS A 426 19.16 -21.40 -16.68
C CYS A 426 19.92 -21.05 -15.39
N LEU A 427 20.39 -22.05 -14.63
CA LEU A 427 21.20 -21.83 -13.42
C LEU A 427 22.50 -21.06 -13.72
N LEU A 428 23.20 -21.41 -14.81
CA LEU A 428 24.41 -20.69 -15.23
C LEU A 428 24.14 -19.25 -15.67
N LEU A 429 23.01 -19.00 -16.35
CA LEU A 429 22.60 -17.65 -16.74
C LEU A 429 22.23 -16.79 -15.52
N SER A 430 21.47 -17.33 -14.56
CA SER A 430 21.13 -16.60 -13.32
C SER A 430 22.38 -16.27 -12.50
N ALA A 431 23.33 -17.20 -12.37
CA ALA A 431 24.62 -16.93 -11.71
C ALA A 431 25.43 -15.84 -12.45
N GLY A 432 25.41 -15.84 -13.79
CA GLY A 432 26.04 -14.81 -14.61
C GLY A 432 25.43 -13.42 -14.42
N VAL A 433 24.10 -13.33 -14.33
CA VAL A 433 23.38 -12.07 -14.06
C VAL A 433 23.66 -11.56 -12.65
N TYR A 434 23.68 -12.44 -11.64
CA TYR A 434 24.03 -12.08 -10.27
C TYR A 434 25.44 -11.45 -10.18
N MET A 435 26.45 -12.14 -10.74
CA MET A 435 27.83 -11.62 -10.78
C MET A 435 27.97 -10.32 -11.59
N TRP A 436 27.11 -10.09 -12.58
CA TRP A 436 27.10 -8.85 -13.35
C TRP A 436 26.49 -7.68 -12.57
N GLY A 437 25.38 -7.94 -11.85
CA GLY A 437 24.74 -6.95 -10.98
C GLY A 437 25.64 -6.49 -9.84
N GLU A 438 26.28 -7.42 -9.13
CA GLU A 438 27.21 -7.12 -8.03
C GLU A 438 28.39 -6.24 -8.51
N LYS A 439 28.88 -6.48 -9.74
CA LYS A 439 29.99 -5.73 -10.33
C LYS A 439 29.60 -4.34 -10.85
N ILE A 440 28.31 -4.07 -11.07
CA ILE A 440 27.78 -2.74 -11.41
C ILE A 440 27.41 -1.96 -10.14
N ALA A 441 26.84 -2.63 -9.13
CA ALA A 441 26.56 -2.03 -7.83
C ALA A 441 27.83 -1.54 -7.11
N ALA A 442 28.97 -2.22 -7.32
CA ALA A 442 30.28 -1.77 -6.86
C ALA A 442 30.90 -0.62 -7.69
N GLY A 443 30.24 -0.16 -8.76
CA GLY A 443 30.80 0.76 -9.77
C GLY A 443 30.51 2.25 -9.55
N ASP A 444 29.31 2.61 -9.07
CA ASP A 444 28.88 4.01 -8.93
C ASP A 444 28.31 4.31 -7.52
N GLY A 445 29.15 4.89 -6.66
CA GLY A 445 28.78 5.31 -5.30
C GLY A 445 27.97 6.61 -5.26
N SER A 446 26.68 6.55 -5.62
CA SER A 446 25.74 7.65 -5.39
C SER A 446 25.26 7.66 -3.93
N ASN A 447 26.02 8.34 -3.06
CA ASN A 447 25.59 8.58 -1.67
C ASN A 447 24.23 9.31 -1.66
N LEU A 448 23.18 8.68 -1.13
CA LEU A 448 21.92 9.37 -0.85
C LEU A 448 22.16 10.44 0.23
N VAL A 449 22.22 11.71 -0.17
CA VAL A 449 22.40 12.83 0.77
C VAL A 449 21.07 13.18 1.44
N THR A 450 20.76 12.46 2.51
CA THR A 450 19.65 12.77 3.42
C THR A 450 19.83 14.18 4.01
N ALA A 451 18.97 15.11 3.62
CA ALA A 451 19.05 16.50 4.04
C ALA A 451 18.84 16.65 5.55
N LYS A 452 19.83 17.20 6.26
CA LYS A 452 19.83 17.31 7.73
C LYS A 452 19.07 18.56 8.18
N PRO A 453 18.26 18.50 9.25
CA PRO A 453 17.65 19.68 9.84
C PRO A 453 18.73 20.59 10.46
N MET A 454 18.56 21.90 10.34
CA MET A 454 19.51 22.88 10.87
C MET A 454 18.76 23.91 11.72
N ALA A 455 19.30 24.27 12.88
CA ALA A 455 18.78 25.43 13.62
C ALA A 455 19.22 26.75 12.95
N ILE A 456 18.27 27.69 12.84
CA ILE A 456 18.50 29.11 12.61
C ILE A 456 18.13 29.82 13.91
N ASP A 457 19.16 30.38 14.56
CA ASP A 457 19.06 31.04 15.86
C ASP A 457 18.80 32.56 15.74
N ASP A 458 18.75 33.06 14.49
CA ASP A 458 18.47 34.46 14.17
C ASP A 458 16.94 34.72 14.15
N PRO A 459 16.40 35.52 15.09
CA PRO A 459 14.96 35.77 15.18
C PRO A 459 14.42 36.54 13.96
N ASP A 460 15.24 37.38 13.33
CA ASP A 460 14.83 38.18 12.17
C ASP A 460 14.62 37.30 10.93
N ILE A 461 15.32 36.16 10.83
CA ILE A 461 15.14 35.20 9.73
C ILE A 461 14.00 34.24 10.05
N LYS A 462 13.89 33.79 11.31
CA LYS A 462 12.89 32.83 11.77
C LYS A 462 11.44 33.33 11.62
N MET A 463 11.23 34.64 11.61
CA MET A 463 9.91 35.26 11.37
C MET A 463 9.37 35.06 9.94
N TYR A 464 10.26 34.86 8.95
CA TYR A 464 9.88 34.78 7.53
C TYR A 464 10.16 33.41 6.90
N VAL A 465 10.79 32.48 7.64
CA VAL A 465 11.35 31.24 7.10
C VAL A 465 11.22 30.07 8.09
N ARG A 466 10.57 28.98 7.65
CA ARG A 466 10.36 27.72 8.40
C ARG A 466 11.16 26.55 7.79
N SER A 467 11.41 25.54 8.62
CA SER A 467 12.05 24.26 8.24
C SER A 467 13.37 24.34 7.44
N PRO A 468 14.39 25.12 7.88
CA PRO A 468 15.71 25.10 7.26
C PRO A 468 16.38 23.71 7.31
N ARG A 469 16.76 23.20 6.14
CA ARG A 469 17.46 21.91 5.93
C ARG A 469 18.71 22.12 5.09
N THR A 470 19.76 21.35 5.35
CA THR A 470 21.01 21.39 4.58
C THR A 470 21.17 20.11 3.77
N SER A 471 21.56 20.25 2.50
CA SER A 471 22.02 19.14 1.67
C SER A 471 23.25 19.58 0.89
N GLU A 472 24.33 18.82 1.03
CA GLU A 472 25.67 19.12 0.50
C GLU A 472 26.11 20.57 0.79
N GLU A 473 26.07 21.43 -0.23
CA GLU A 473 26.52 22.83 -0.20
C GLU A 473 25.35 23.83 -0.22
N THR A 474 24.10 23.36 -0.09
CA THR A 474 22.89 24.18 -0.23
C THR A 474 22.02 24.19 1.03
N LEU A 475 21.67 25.39 1.48
CA LEU A 475 20.63 25.62 2.48
C LEU A 475 19.27 25.72 1.78
N TYR A 476 18.35 24.82 2.09
CA TYR A 476 16.95 24.88 1.68
C TYR A 476 16.11 25.38 2.85
N ALA A 477 15.15 26.27 2.58
CA ALA A 477 14.20 26.69 3.60
C ALA A 477 12.88 27.11 2.97
N VAL A 478 11.79 27.10 3.74
CA VAL A 478 10.44 27.42 3.26
C VAL A 478 10.06 28.83 3.70
N ALA A 479 9.66 29.69 2.75
CA ALA A 479 9.13 31.01 3.02
C ALA A 479 7.75 30.92 3.70
N GLU A 480 7.58 31.68 4.78
CA GLU A 480 6.29 31.92 5.43
C GLU A 480 5.50 32.99 4.68
N PRO A 481 4.16 33.08 4.80
CA PRO A 481 3.34 34.10 4.12
C PRO A 481 3.76 35.55 4.42
N ALA A 482 4.41 35.79 5.57
CA ALA A 482 5.00 37.08 5.92
C ALA A 482 6.13 37.51 4.98
N PHE A 483 6.80 36.57 4.28
CA PHE A 483 7.83 36.88 3.29
C PHE A 483 7.22 37.52 2.03
N ASP A 484 6.05 37.06 1.59
CA ASP A 484 5.42 37.54 0.36
C ASP A 484 4.98 39.01 0.48
N SER A 485 4.61 39.45 1.68
CA SER A 485 4.24 40.85 1.99
C SER A 485 5.41 41.84 2.10
N LEU A 486 6.66 41.37 1.98
CA LEU A 486 7.84 42.23 1.95
C LEU A 486 8.07 42.87 0.57
N ASP A 487 8.54 44.11 0.57
CA ASP A 487 9.07 44.77 -0.63
C ASP A 487 10.31 44.02 -1.17
N ASP A 488 10.54 44.07 -2.48
CA ASP A 488 11.64 43.34 -3.14
C ASP A 488 13.02 43.65 -2.56
N ASP A 489 13.27 44.88 -2.12
CA ASP A 489 14.56 45.24 -1.52
C ASP A 489 14.75 44.61 -0.12
N LYS A 490 13.67 44.44 0.66
CA LYS A 490 13.68 43.71 1.93
C LYS A 490 13.85 42.21 1.70
N LYS A 491 13.20 41.65 0.67
CA LYS A 491 13.39 40.26 0.23
C LYS A 491 14.86 40.00 -0.17
N LYS A 492 15.52 40.94 -0.87
CA LYS A 492 16.96 40.85 -1.22
C LYS A 492 17.83 40.92 0.04
N GLU A 493 17.54 41.81 0.97
CA GLU A 493 18.28 41.92 2.23
C GLU A 493 18.19 40.62 3.04
N LEU A 494 17.00 40.01 3.13
CA LEU A 494 16.79 38.75 3.84
C LEU A 494 17.54 37.59 3.17
N LEU A 495 17.48 37.47 1.84
CA LEU A 495 18.28 36.48 1.09
C LEU A 495 19.79 36.67 1.31
N ALA A 496 20.28 37.92 1.35
CA ALA A 496 21.68 38.22 1.63
C ALA A 496 22.09 37.88 3.07
N LYS A 497 21.19 38.07 4.06
CA LYS A 497 21.39 37.63 5.45
C LYS A 497 21.46 36.10 5.54
N MET A 498 20.51 35.39 4.91
CA MET A 498 20.53 33.93 4.83
C MET A 498 21.79 33.40 4.13
N GLN A 499 22.26 34.06 3.08
CA GLN A 499 23.50 33.69 2.38
C GLN A 499 24.74 33.83 3.28
N LYS A 500 24.82 34.88 4.10
CA LYS A 500 25.91 35.05 5.08
C LYS A 500 25.86 33.96 6.15
N LEU A 501 24.67 33.58 6.61
CA LEU A 501 24.46 32.48 7.57
C LEU A 501 24.80 31.11 6.97
N ALA A 502 24.47 30.88 5.69
CA ALA A 502 24.85 29.69 4.95
C ALA A 502 26.39 29.61 4.80
N ALA A 503 27.03 30.73 4.41
CA ALA A 503 28.48 30.82 4.26
C ALA A 503 29.24 30.59 5.57
N SER A 504 28.74 31.07 6.72
CA SER A 504 29.37 30.80 8.03
C SER A 504 29.30 29.33 8.46
N LYS A 505 28.46 28.52 7.81
CA LYS A 505 28.37 27.06 7.96
C LYS A 505 28.92 26.29 6.74
N ASN A 506 29.80 26.91 5.96
CA ASN A 506 30.47 26.36 4.75
C ASN A 506 29.53 25.98 3.58
N LEU A 507 28.30 26.49 3.55
CA LEU A 507 27.36 26.29 2.44
C LEU A 507 27.54 27.40 1.39
N LYS A 508 27.46 27.04 0.10
CA LYS A 508 27.70 27.97 -1.03
C LYS A 508 26.44 28.56 -1.63
N LYS A 509 25.26 27.97 -1.37
CA LYS A 509 23.97 28.31 -1.98
C LYS A 509 22.85 28.34 -0.95
N VAL A 510 21.84 29.16 -1.21
CA VAL A 510 20.55 29.22 -0.51
C VAL A 510 19.43 29.15 -1.53
N SER A 511 18.45 28.27 -1.29
CA SER A 511 17.23 28.15 -2.08
C SER A 511 16.02 28.28 -1.16
N LEU A 512 15.28 29.37 -1.34
CA LEU A 512 14.05 29.65 -0.60
C LEU A 512 12.85 29.17 -1.44
N LEU A 513 12.06 28.26 -0.88
CA LEU A 513 10.90 27.62 -1.51
C LEU A 513 9.61 28.19 -0.91
N ASN A 514 8.53 28.33 -1.68
CA ASN A 514 7.21 28.61 -1.10
C ASN A 514 6.56 27.31 -0.57
N SER A 515 5.39 27.44 0.07
CA SER A 515 4.57 26.31 0.54
C SER A 515 4.18 25.30 -0.55
N LYS A 516 4.25 25.68 -1.83
CA LYS A 516 4.02 24.81 -3.00
C LYS A 516 5.31 24.19 -3.57
N GLY A 517 6.42 24.27 -2.84
CA GLY A 517 7.73 23.71 -3.24
C GLY A 517 8.45 24.44 -4.38
N ARG A 518 7.97 25.61 -4.82
CA ARG A 518 8.58 26.39 -5.91
C ARG A 518 9.61 27.38 -5.36
N THR A 519 10.77 27.50 -6.01
CA THR A 519 11.79 28.49 -5.63
C THR A 519 11.27 29.91 -5.84
N VAL A 520 11.21 30.69 -4.77
CA VAL A 520 10.86 32.13 -4.75
C VAL A 520 12.09 33.03 -4.55
N GLY A 521 13.20 32.47 -4.05
CA GLY A 521 14.45 33.20 -3.91
C GLY A 521 15.66 32.28 -4.01
N PHE A 522 16.71 32.73 -4.68
CA PHE A 522 17.97 32.00 -4.81
C PHE A 522 19.15 32.94 -4.54
N ALA A 523 20.06 32.52 -3.68
CA ALA A 523 21.29 33.25 -3.38
C ALA A 523 22.52 32.34 -3.44
N SER A 524 23.58 32.82 -4.08
CA SER A 524 24.90 32.19 -4.16
C SER A 524 25.96 33.27 -4.25
N GLN A 525 27.24 32.91 -4.07
CA GLN A 525 28.35 33.89 -3.96
C GLN A 525 28.35 35.01 -5.02
N ASN A 526 27.91 34.73 -6.24
CA ASN A 526 27.91 35.68 -7.36
C ASN A 526 26.51 36.02 -7.93
N ARG A 527 25.42 35.53 -7.33
CA ARG A 527 24.06 35.65 -7.89
C ARG A 527 23.01 35.67 -6.78
N LEU A 528 22.21 36.72 -6.72
CA LEU A 528 21.05 36.86 -5.84
C LEU A 528 19.85 37.24 -6.70
N GLU A 529 18.84 36.37 -6.72
CA GLU A 529 17.63 36.53 -7.51
C GLU A 529 16.39 36.28 -6.65
N ILE A 530 15.38 37.13 -6.82
CA ILE A 530 14.02 36.87 -6.39
C ILE A 530 13.24 36.45 -7.62
N ILE A 531 12.52 35.35 -7.51
CA ILE A 531 11.62 34.86 -8.54
C ILE A 531 10.22 35.27 -8.10
N SER A 532 9.78 36.46 -8.53
CA SER A 532 8.38 36.86 -8.41
C SER A 532 7.51 35.83 -9.11
N GLN A 533 6.40 35.44 -8.47
CA GLN A 533 5.28 34.79 -9.15
C GLN A 533 4.41 35.83 -9.84
#